data_AF-A0A2Z7CXJ7-F1
#
_entry.id   AF-A0A2Z7CXJ7-F1
#
_cell.length_a   1.000
_cell.length_b   1.000
_cell.length_c   1.000
_cell.angle_alpha   90.00
_cell.angle_beta   90.00
_cell.angle_gamma   90.00
#
_symmetry.space_group_name_H-M   'P 1'
#
loop_
_entity.id
_entity.type
_entity.pdbx_description
1 polymer ?
#
loop_
_entity_poly.entity_id
_entity_poly.type
_entity_poly.pdbx_seq_one_letter_code
_entity_poly.pdbx_strand_id
1 'polypeptide(L)'
;MGSNGDDDTTLLPCLYKEWMTLQEQELSDLLQHSLNLNKDDIDEEGVATLLESNGHNFEDYVARRRRLARMDVPGFFSQSWRTSFENSLSWMGGCRPSSYFRLIYALCGCEIESRLAKFAQDGNSSDFPLLSATQLTSIDDLQRKVIAAEDKLSLRLAGLQQEVADMPLALIARKSSPDYQLSEEAREAIGKIEEAKLCAIEEADELRLKTYGELMKILTPGQALDYVIAAKKLRLCVQAWGIEKDRERARE
;
A
#
# COMPACT_ATOMS: atom_id res chain seq x y z
N MET A 1 -7.82 -37.84 14.93
CA MET A 1 -6.72 -36.95 14.50
C MET A 1 -7.37 -35.65 14.11
N GLY A 2 -7.34 -34.69 15.03
CA GLY A 2 -8.08 -33.43 14.94
C GLY A 2 -7.50 -32.53 13.87
N SER A 3 -8.41 -31.89 13.14
CA SER A 3 -8.18 -30.81 12.19
C SER A 3 -7.30 -29.71 12.79
N ASN A 4 -6.17 -29.43 12.14
CA ASN A 4 -5.34 -28.24 12.37
C ASN A 4 -5.77 -27.07 11.46
N GLY A 5 -6.99 -27.10 10.91
CA GLY A 5 -7.45 -26.16 9.89
C GLY A 5 -7.95 -24.80 10.40
N ASP A 6 -7.87 -24.53 11.71
CA ASP A 6 -8.42 -23.30 12.31
C ASP A 6 -7.36 -22.20 12.54
N ASP A 7 -6.06 -22.53 12.45
CA ASP A 7 -4.98 -21.59 12.75
C ASP A 7 -4.61 -20.71 11.54
N ASP A 8 -4.61 -21.26 10.33
CA ASP A 8 -4.16 -20.56 9.11
C ASP A 8 -5.07 -19.40 8.69
N THR A 9 -6.40 -19.52 8.91
CA THR A 9 -7.38 -18.49 8.52
C THR A 9 -7.27 -17.19 9.32
N THR A 10 -6.60 -17.23 10.48
CA THR A 10 -6.46 -16.07 11.37
C THR A 10 -5.16 -15.26 11.15
N LEU A 11 -4.20 -15.81 10.40
CA LEU A 11 -2.86 -15.23 10.27
C LEU A 11 -2.85 -13.89 9.51
N LEU A 12 -3.64 -13.77 8.43
CA LEU A 12 -3.74 -12.54 7.64
C LEU A 12 -4.38 -11.38 8.41
N PRO A 13 -5.52 -11.56 9.10
CA PRO A 13 -6.06 -10.56 10.03
C PRO A 13 -5.07 -10.13 11.12
N CYS A 14 -4.34 -11.09 11.72
CA CYS A 14 -3.36 -10.80 12.77
C CYS A 14 -2.18 -9.98 12.24
N LEU A 15 -1.59 -10.39 11.11
CA LEU A 15 -0.52 -9.62 10.45
C LEU A 15 -0.97 -8.20 10.14
N TYR A 16 -2.20 -8.04 9.64
CA TYR A 16 -2.76 -6.74 9.33
C TYR A 16 -2.90 -5.86 10.58
N LYS A 17 -3.43 -6.41 11.68
CA LYS A 17 -3.56 -5.69 12.95
C LYS A 17 -2.22 -5.27 13.51
N GLU A 18 -1.23 -6.18 13.52
CA GLU A 18 0.15 -5.87 13.94
C GLU A 18 0.74 -4.74 13.11
N TRP A 19 0.56 -4.78 11.79
CA TRP A 19 1.02 -3.71 10.90
C TRP A 19 0.39 -2.37 11.23
N MET A 20 -0.93 -2.32 11.48
CA MET A 20 -1.61 -1.07 11.82
C MET A 20 -1.13 -0.51 13.17
N THR A 21 -0.95 -1.36 14.18
CA THR A 21 -0.36 -0.94 15.47
C THR A 21 1.06 -0.39 15.29
N LEU A 22 1.88 -1.03 14.46
CA LEU A 22 3.22 -0.54 14.15
C LEU A 22 3.19 0.82 13.46
N GLN A 23 2.25 1.04 12.51
CA GLN A 23 2.09 2.34 11.86
C GLN A 23 1.70 3.45 12.84
N GLU A 24 0.88 3.15 13.86
CA GLU A 24 0.53 4.12 14.92
C GLU A 24 1.72 4.47 15.82
N GLN A 25 2.52 3.47 16.19
CA GLN A 25 3.73 3.64 17.00
C GLN A 25 4.77 4.47 16.24
N GLU A 26 5.10 4.07 15.01
CA GLU A 26 6.06 4.81 14.17
C GLU A 26 5.60 6.24 13.90
N LEU A 27 4.29 6.48 13.69
CA LEU A 27 3.77 7.84 13.54
C LEU A 27 4.00 8.67 14.80
N SER A 28 3.80 8.08 15.99
CA SER A 28 4.01 8.76 17.26
C SER A 28 5.48 9.15 17.44
N ASP A 29 6.40 8.23 17.12
CA ASP A 29 7.84 8.45 17.20
C ASP A 29 8.31 9.55 16.22
N LEU A 30 7.83 9.50 14.97
CA LEU A 30 8.14 10.50 13.95
C LEU A 30 7.63 11.90 14.33
N LEU A 31 6.42 11.98 14.91
CA LEU A 31 5.86 13.24 15.39
C LEU A 31 6.63 13.79 16.60
N GLN A 32 6.99 12.92 17.55
CA GLN A 32 7.78 13.34 18.70
C GLN A 32 9.16 13.85 18.28
N HIS A 33 9.81 13.17 17.33
CA HIS A 33 11.07 13.64 16.77
C HIS A 33 10.89 14.98 16.07
N SER A 34 9.88 15.13 15.20
CA SER A 34 9.54 16.40 14.53
C SER A 34 9.30 17.57 15.48
N LEU A 35 8.68 17.33 16.65
CA LEU A 35 8.42 18.35 17.67
C LEU A 35 9.66 18.74 18.49
N ASN A 36 10.60 17.81 18.68
CA ASN A 36 11.82 18.03 19.45
C ASN A 36 12.92 18.73 18.65
N LEU A 37 12.80 18.80 17.33
CA LEU A 37 13.70 19.57 16.47
C LEU A 37 13.43 21.07 16.65
N ASN A 38 14.43 21.81 17.13
CA ASN A 38 14.46 23.26 16.94
C ASN A 38 14.60 23.52 15.44
N LYS A 39 13.85 24.48 14.88
CA LYS A 39 13.85 24.78 13.43
C LYS A 39 15.23 25.09 12.82
N ASP A 40 16.22 25.38 13.66
CA ASP A 40 17.55 25.80 13.24
C ASP A 40 18.61 24.67 13.32
N ASP A 41 18.27 23.46 13.80
CA ASP A 41 19.21 22.33 13.90
C ASP A 41 18.46 21.00 13.71
N ILE A 42 18.24 20.63 12.44
CA ILE A 42 17.63 19.33 12.09
C ILE A 42 18.68 18.25 12.37
N ASP A 43 18.39 17.33 13.28
CA ASP A 43 19.17 16.10 13.50
C ASP A 43 19.00 15.18 12.29
N GLU A 44 19.70 15.49 11.19
CA GLU A 44 19.59 14.74 9.93
C GLU A 44 19.97 13.27 10.12
N GLU A 45 20.90 12.97 11.02
CA GLU A 45 21.34 11.61 11.33
C GLU A 45 20.26 10.82 12.09
N GLY A 46 19.62 11.44 13.09
CA GLY A 46 18.47 10.87 13.78
C GLY A 46 17.27 10.65 12.87
N VAL A 47 16.96 11.62 12.00
CA VAL A 47 15.89 11.50 11.00
C VAL A 47 16.19 10.37 10.02
N ALA A 48 17.42 10.29 9.50
CA ALA A 48 17.83 9.23 8.58
C ALA A 48 17.70 7.84 9.22
N THR A 49 18.13 7.69 10.48
CA THR A 49 18.03 6.43 11.23
C THR A 49 16.58 6.00 11.44
N LEU A 50 15.69 6.95 11.76
CA LEU A 50 14.25 6.67 11.92
C LEU A 50 13.61 6.25 10.59
N LEU A 51 13.93 6.94 9.50
CA LEU A 51 13.43 6.61 8.16
C LEU A 51 13.93 5.26 7.66
N GLU A 52 15.19 4.94 7.94
CA GLU A 52 15.78 3.64 7.63
C GLU A 52 15.07 2.51 8.40
N SER A 53 14.80 2.70 9.70
CA SER A 53 14.02 1.75 10.51
C SER A 53 12.61 1.54 9.94
N ASN A 54 11.93 2.61 9.55
CA ASN A 54 10.61 2.54 8.88
C ASN A 54 10.67 1.77 7.55
N GLY A 55 11.76 1.95 6.79
CA GLY A 55 12.01 1.20 5.56
C GLY A 55 12.14 -0.29 5.80
N HIS A 56 12.98 -0.69 6.77
CA HIS A 56 13.16 -2.09 7.16
C HIS A 56 11.85 -2.71 7.66
N ASN A 57 11.08 -2.01 8.48
CA ASN A 57 9.77 -2.47 8.93
C ASN A 57 8.78 -2.69 7.78
N PHE A 58 8.83 -1.85 6.75
CA PHE A 58 8.01 -2.03 5.55
C PHE A 58 8.45 -3.24 4.72
N GLU A 59 9.76 -3.47 4.58
CA GLU A 59 10.31 -4.66 3.94
C GLU A 59 9.91 -5.93 4.66
N ASP A 60 10.01 -5.95 5.99
CA ASP A 60 9.60 -7.07 6.84
C ASP A 60 8.11 -7.37 6.72
N TYR A 61 7.27 -6.33 6.73
CA TYR A 61 5.83 -6.48 6.49
C TYR A 61 5.55 -7.13 5.14
N VAL A 62 6.17 -6.63 4.07
CA VAL A 62 6.01 -7.19 2.72
C VAL A 62 6.52 -8.63 2.62
N ALA A 63 7.64 -8.95 3.28
CA ALA A 63 8.18 -10.31 3.31
C ALA A 63 7.22 -11.28 4.02
N ARG A 64 6.64 -10.89 5.15
CA ARG A 64 5.63 -11.68 5.89
C ARG A 64 4.35 -11.85 5.06
N ARG A 65 3.90 -10.76 4.45
CA ARG A 65 2.73 -10.72 3.57
C ARG A 65 2.89 -11.64 2.36
N ARG A 66 4.06 -11.64 1.72
CA ARG A 66 4.41 -12.55 0.61
C ARG A 66 4.29 -14.02 1.01
N ARG A 67 4.74 -14.39 2.22
CA ARG A 67 4.61 -15.77 2.72
C ARG A 67 3.15 -16.19 2.87
N LEU A 68 2.32 -15.32 3.44
CA LEU A 68 0.89 -15.60 3.62
C LEU A 68 0.11 -15.60 2.30
N ALA A 69 0.50 -14.79 1.31
CA ALA A 69 -0.12 -14.79 -0.01
C ALA A 69 -0.02 -16.14 -0.72
N ARG A 70 1.06 -16.90 -0.46
CA ARG A 70 1.24 -18.26 -1.01
C ARG A 70 0.31 -19.30 -0.41
N MET A 71 -0.24 -19.01 0.78
CA MET A 71 -1.16 -19.89 1.49
C MET A 71 -2.62 -19.58 1.14
N ASP A 72 -2.94 -18.30 0.95
CA ASP A 72 -4.30 -17.84 0.61
C ASP A 72 -4.24 -16.67 -0.39
N VAL A 73 -4.21 -17.00 -1.69
CA VAL A 73 -4.23 -15.99 -2.77
C VAL A 73 -5.58 -15.26 -2.82
N PRO A 74 -6.75 -15.94 -2.79
CA PRO A 74 -8.05 -15.27 -2.85
C PRO A 74 -8.25 -14.24 -1.74
N GLY A 75 -7.82 -14.53 -0.51
CA GLY A 75 -7.93 -13.62 0.64
C GLY A 75 -7.33 -12.23 0.37
N PHE A 76 -6.28 -12.13 -0.45
CA PHE A 76 -5.68 -10.84 -0.80
C PHE A 76 -6.54 -9.98 -1.74
N PHE A 77 -7.42 -10.59 -2.53
CA PHE A 77 -8.35 -9.90 -3.41
C PHE A 77 -9.70 -9.63 -2.75
N SER A 78 -10.03 -10.35 -1.67
CA SER A 78 -11.25 -10.18 -0.88
C SER A 78 -10.92 -10.16 0.62
N GLN A 79 -10.27 -9.09 1.08
CA GLN A 79 -9.70 -9.01 2.42
C GLN A 79 -10.80 -8.79 3.47
N SER A 80 -11.24 -9.88 4.09
CA SER A 80 -12.28 -9.87 5.13
C SER A 80 -11.86 -9.11 6.40
N TRP A 81 -10.55 -8.93 6.62
CA TRP A 81 -9.99 -8.22 7.77
C TRP A 81 -9.84 -6.71 7.56
N ARG A 82 -10.12 -6.18 6.36
CA ARG A 82 -10.14 -4.75 6.08
C ARG A 82 -11.56 -4.23 5.95
N THR A 83 -11.74 -2.93 6.16
CA THR A 83 -13.04 -2.28 6.01
C THR A 83 -13.49 -2.27 4.55
N SER A 84 -14.80 -2.13 4.31
CA SER A 84 -15.33 -2.05 2.94
C SER A 84 -14.75 -0.87 2.16
N PHE A 85 -14.50 0.24 2.85
CA PHE A 85 -13.86 1.43 2.27
C PHE A 85 -12.42 1.17 1.88
N GLU A 86 -11.61 0.57 2.75
CA GLU A 86 -10.23 0.19 2.43
C GLU A 86 -10.15 -0.78 1.24
N ASN A 87 -11.06 -1.75 1.19
CA ASN A 87 -11.14 -2.71 0.09
C ASN A 87 -11.46 -2.01 -1.23
N SER A 88 -12.29 -0.96 -1.22
CA SER A 88 -12.60 -0.17 -2.42
C SER A 88 -11.40 0.60 -2.99
N LEU A 89 -10.37 0.84 -2.18
CA LEU A 89 -9.13 1.52 -2.57
C LEU A 89 -7.98 0.54 -2.85
N SER A 90 -8.21 -0.76 -2.70
CA SER A 90 -7.19 -1.79 -2.83
C SER A 90 -6.87 -2.08 -4.30
N TRP A 91 -5.57 -2.25 -4.58
CA TRP A 91 -5.03 -2.67 -5.86
C TRP A 91 -4.07 -3.84 -5.60
N MET A 92 -4.37 -5.04 -6.11
CA MET A 92 -3.52 -6.24 -5.87
C MET A 92 -3.17 -6.43 -4.39
N GLY A 93 -4.18 -6.27 -3.54
CA GLY A 93 -4.13 -6.44 -2.11
C GLY A 93 -3.53 -5.30 -1.29
N GLY A 94 -3.10 -4.19 -1.88
CA GLY A 94 -2.51 -3.06 -1.16
C GLY A 94 -2.82 -1.71 -1.83
N CYS A 95 -2.15 -0.64 -1.41
CA CYS A 95 -2.27 0.66 -2.09
C CYS A 95 -1.65 0.61 -3.49
N ARG A 96 -2.16 1.41 -4.42
CA ARG A 96 -1.56 1.55 -5.75
C ARG A 96 -0.34 2.49 -5.66
N PRO A 97 0.88 2.08 -6.05
CA PRO A 97 2.10 2.90 -5.91
C PRO A 97 2.00 4.34 -6.47
N SER A 98 1.18 4.59 -7.50
CA SER A 98 0.93 5.91 -8.06
C SER A 98 0.29 6.88 -7.06
N SER A 99 -0.35 6.37 -6.00
CA SER A 99 -0.85 7.20 -4.91
C SER A 99 0.26 7.86 -4.09
N TYR A 100 1.49 7.32 -4.11
CA TYR A 100 2.63 7.86 -3.37
C TYR A 100 2.99 9.24 -3.93
N PHE A 101 3.07 9.34 -5.26
CA PHE A 101 3.32 10.60 -5.96
C PHE A 101 2.16 11.59 -5.79
N ARG A 102 0.92 11.13 -5.84
CA ARG A 102 -0.25 11.99 -5.60
C ARG A 102 -0.21 12.64 -4.23
N LEU A 103 0.21 11.89 -3.21
CA LEU A 103 0.40 12.43 -1.87
C LEU A 103 1.51 13.49 -1.86
N ILE A 104 2.66 13.23 -2.49
CA ILE A 104 3.74 14.22 -2.63
C ILE A 104 3.22 15.52 -3.26
N TYR A 105 2.53 15.43 -4.40
CA TYR A 105 2.02 16.61 -5.08
C TYR A 105 0.97 17.36 -4.26
N ALA A 106 0.12 16.64 -3.52
CA ALA A 106 -0.85 17.25 -2.63
C ALA A 106 -0.16 18.01 -1.49
N LEU A 107 0.88 17.43 -0.88
CA LEU A 107 1.67 18.09 0.17
C LEU A 107 2.34 19.36 -0.37
N CYS A 108 3.00 19.28 -1.53
CA CYS A 108 3.60 20.44 -2.17
C CYS A 108 2.56 21.53 -2.51
N GLY A 109 1.37 21.13 -2.98
CA GLY A 109 0.27 22.05 -3.25
C GLY A 109 -0.17 22.82 -2.00
N CYS A 110 -0.44 22.10 -0.89
CA CYS A 110 -0.82 22.69 0.38
C CYS A 110 0.25 23.66 0.93
N GLU A 111 1.52 23.32 0.77
CA GLU A 111 2.65 24.18 1.17
C GLU A 111 2.72 25.46 0.33
N ILE A 112 2.55 25.35 -0.99
CA ILE A 112 2.52 26.51 -1.89
C ILE A 112 1.35 27.43 -1.53
N GLU A 113 0.15 26.89 -1.31
CA GLU A 113 -1.02 27.67 -0.89
C GLU A 113 -0.78 28.40 0.44
N SER A 114 -0.21 27.70 1.42
CA SER A 114 0.14 28.28 2.72
C SER A 114 1.19 29.40 2.59
N ARG A 115 2.16 29.25 1.69
CA ARG A 115 3.16 30.29 1.38
C ARG A 115 2.55 31.49 0.70
N LEU A 116 1.69 31.29 -0.30
CA LEU A 116 1.00 32.38 -0.99
C LEU A 116 0.13 33.18 -0.01
N ALA A 117 -0.57 32.49 0.90
CA ALA A 117 -1.34 33.14 1.96
C ALA A 117 -0.46 33.99 2.89
N LYS A 118 0.70 33.48 3.32
CA LYS A 118 1.66 34.22 4.17
C LYS A 118 2.34 35.38 3.44
N PHE A 119 2.73 35.18 2.18
CA PHE A 119 3.32 36.25 1.36
C PHE A 119 2.33 37.39 1.14
N ALA A 120 1.05 37.08 0.89
CA ALA A 120 -0.01 38.08 0.78
C ALA A 120 -0.24 38.86 2.08
N GLN A 121 0.09 38.29 3.24
CA GLN A 121 -0.06 38.93 4.55
C GLN A 121 1.17 39.76 4.94
N ASP A 122 2.37 39.19 4.85
CA ASP A 122 3.56 39.74 5.50
C ASP A 122 4.67 40.14 4.51
N GLY A 123 4.47 39.95 3.21
CA GLY A 123 5.44 40.26 2.14
C GLY A 123 6.74 39.45 2.20
N ASN A 124 6.87 38.54 3.18
CA ASN A 124 8.06 37.75 3.42
C ASN A 124 7.88 36.31 2.90
N SER A 125 8.81 35.85 2.10
CA SER A 125 8.89 34.47 1.60
C SER A 125 9.91 33.74 2.46
N SER A 126 9.50 33.11 3.57
CA SER A 126 10.44 32.25 4.32
C SER A 126 10.77 31.00 3.49
N ASP A 127 12.05 30.65 3.44
CA ASP A 127 12.61 29.47 2.78
C ASP A 127 12.30 28.20 3.59
N PHE A 128 11.26 27.47 3.21
CA PHE A 128 11.10 26.05 3.56
C PHE A 128 11.41 25.23 2.29
N PRO A 129 12.08 24.07 2.38
CA PRO A 129 12.57 23.36 1.20
C PRO A 129 11.43 22.69 0.44
N LEU A 130 10.76 23.48 -0.42
CA LEU A 130 9.95 22.97 -1.51
C LEU A 130 10.78 22.00 -2.35
N LEU A 131 10.14 20.99 -2.95
CA LEU A 131 10.83 20.12 -3.90
C LEU A 131 11.57 20.95 -4.95
N SER A 132 12.86 20.67 -5.09
CA SER A 132 13.68 21.33 -6.10
C SER A 132 13.23 20.93 -7.52
N ALA A 133 13.58 21.72 -8.53
CA ALA A 133 13.26 21.38 -9.92
C ALA A 133 13.85 20.01 -10.33
N THR A 134 15.03 19.65 -9.80
CA THR A 134 15.67 18.35 -10.06
C THR A 134 14.95 17.21 -9.34
N GLN A 135 14.46 17.44 -8.13
CA GLN A 135 13.61 16.47 -7.41
C GLN A 135 12.28 16.25 -8.15
N LEU A 136 11.61 17.32 -8.58
CA LEU A 136 10.35 17.22 -9.34
C LEU A 136 10.52 16.43 -10.64
N THR A 137 11.60 16.69 -11.38
CA THR A 137 11.91 15.94 -12.61
C THR A 137 12.16 14.47 -12.31
N SER A 138 12.96 14.17 -11.28
CA SER A 138 13.23 12.79 -10.84
C SER A 138 11.97 12.05 -10.40
N ILE A 139 11.07 12.74 -9.68
CA ILE A 139 9.79 12.20 -9.20
C ILE A 139 8.85 11.93 -10.38
N ASP A 140 8.74 12.84 -11.35
CA ASP A 140 7.91 12.65 -12.55
C ASP A 140 8.44 11.49 -13.41
N ASP A 141 9.75 11.40 -13.63
CA ASP A 141 10.36 10.28 -14.35
C ASP A 141 10.13 8.94 -13.64
N LEU A 142 10.23 8.92 -12.30
CA LEU A 142 9.91 7.74 -11.50
C LEU A 142 8.41 7.39 -11.60
N GLN A 143 7.52 8.38 -11.51
CA GLN A 143 6.08 8.20 -11.61
C GLN A 143 5.69 7.57 -12.94
N ARG A 144 6.23 8.06 -14.08
CA ARG A 144 5.95 7.50 -15.40
C ARG A 144 6.34 6.02 -15.49
N LYS A 145 7.51 5.66 -14.96
CA LYS A 145 7.98 4.25 -14.91
C LYS A 145 7.07 3.38 -14.06
N VAL A 146 6.64 3.90 -12.89
CA VAL A 146 5.74 3.17 -11.98
C VAL A 146 4.36 2.99 -12.62
N ILE A 147 3.78 4.03 -13.23
CA ILE A 147 2.48 3.93 -13.92
C ILE A 147 2.54 2.88 -15.05
N ALA A 148 3.60 2.88 -15.86
CA ALA A 148 3.76 1.86 -16.90
C ALA A 148 3.83 0.43 -16.34
N ALA A 149 4.50 0.23 -15.20
CA ALA A 149 4.53 -1.05 -14.51
C ALA A 149 3.17 -1.44 -13.92
N GLU A 150 2.45 -0.49 -13.31
CA GLU A 150 1.09 -0.70 -12.80
C GLU A 150 0.11 -1.08 -13.91
N ASP A 151 0.19 -0.43 -15.06
CA ASP A 151 -0.70 -0.70 -16.19
C ASP A 151 -0.42 -2.08 -16.78
N LYS A 152 0.87 -2.46 -16.91
CA LYS A 152 1.26 -3.81 -17.32
C LYS A 152 0.72 -4.87 -16.36
N LEU A 153 0.87 -4.65 -15.04
CA LEU A 153 0.35 -5.56 -14.02
C LEU A 153 -1.18 -5.65 -14.08
N SER A 154 -1.86 -4.50 -14.16
CA SER A 154 -3.32 -4.42 -14.19
C SER A 154 -3.90 -5.09 -15.44
N LEU A 155 -3.28 -4.89 -16.60
CA LEU A 155 -3.67 -5.55 -17.85
C LEU A 155 -3.50 -7.08 -17.73
N ARG A 156 -2.39 -7.55 -17.16
CA ARG A 156 -2.18 -8.98 -16.94
C ARG A 156 -3.25 -9.57 -16.01
N LEU A 157 -3.56 -8.89 -14.90
CA LEU A 157 -4.60 -9.34 -13.98
C LEU A 157 -5.99 -9.35 -14.64
N ALA A 158 -6.31 -8.35 -15.46
CA ALA A 158 -7.55 -8.31 -16.24
C ALA A 158 -7.64 -9.49 -17.22
N GLY A 159 -6.56 -9.80 -17.94
CA GLY A 159 -6.50 -10.98 -18.82
C GLY A 159 -6.71 -12.30 -18.08
N LEU A 160 -6.13 -12.44 -16.87
CA LEU A 160 -6.36 -13.60 -16.01
C LEU A 160 -7.83 -13.73 -15.58
N GLN A 161 -8.52 -12.61 -15.37
CA GLN A 161 -9.93 -12.59 -14.98
C GLN A 161 -10.87 -12.83 -16.16
N GLN A 162 -10.51 -12.37 -17.36
CA GLN A 162 -11.34 -12.44 -18.57
C GLN A 162 -11.12 -13.74 -19.34
N GLU A 163 -9.89 -14.00 -19.78
CA GLU A 163 -9.60 -15.05 -20.78
C GLU A 163 -9.31 -16.41 -20.11
N VAL A 164 -8.63 -16.38 -18.97
CA VAL A 164 -8.17 -17.62 -18.30
C VAL A 164 -9.27 -18.23 -17.44
N ALA A 165 -10.28 -17.45 -17.02
CA ALA A 165 -11.41 -17.94 -16.23
C ALA A 165 -12.46 -18.71 -17.06
N ASP A 166 -12.59 -18.43 -18.36
CA ASP A 166 -13.59 -19.06 -19.23
C ASP A 166 -13.45 -20.58 -19.31
N MET A 167 -12.21 -21.08 -19.42
CA MET A 167 -11.94 -22.51 -19.52
C MET A 167 -12.26 -23.28 -18.23
N PRO A 168 -11.77 -22.91 -17.03
CA PRO A 168 -12.18 -23.55 -15.78
C PRO A 168 -13.69 -23.46 -15.56
N LEU A 169 -14.34 -22.33 -15.81
CA LEU A 169 -15.80 -22.21 -15.65
C LEU A 169 -16.55 -23.14 -16.61
N ALA A 170 -16.12 -23.27 -17.87
CA ALA A 170 -16.68 -24.20 -18.83
C ALA A 170 -16.44 -25.67 -18.44
N LEU A 171 -15.25 -26.01 -17.89
CA LEU A 171 -14.98 -27.34 -17.36
C LEU A 171 -15.90 -27.69 -16.19
N ILE A 172 -16.08 -26.75 -15.26
CA ILE A 172 -17.01 -26.89 -14.14
C ILE A 172 -18.42 -27.11 -14.66
N ALA A 173 -18.92 -26.28 -15.57
CA ALA A 173 -20.27 -26.39 -16.09
C ALA A 173 -20.54 -27.70 -16.84
N ARG A 174 -19.53 -28.26 -17.53
CA ARG A 174 -19.68 -29.46 -18.36
C ARG A 174 -19.41 -30.77 -17.62
N LYS A 175 -18.49 -30.77 -16.67
CA LYS A 175 -17.95 -31.98 -16.03
C LYS A 175 -18.24 -32.06 -14.53
N SER A 176 -19.04 -31.14 -13.97
CA SER A 176 -19.43 -31.21 -12.56
C SER A 176 -20.22 -32.49 -12.28
N SER A 177 -19.78 -33.22 -11.26
CA SER A 177 -20.56 -34.32 -10.68
C SER A 177 -21.87 -33.78 -10.10
N PRO A 178 -22.95 -34.58 -10.00
CA PRO A 178 -24.16 -34.22 -9.24
C PRO A 178 -23.88 -33.70 -7.82
N ASP A 179 -22.74 -34.07 -7.24
CA ASP A 179 -22.28 -33.61 -5.92
C ASP A 179 -21.46 -32.30 -5.97
N TYR A 180 -21.46 -31.59 -7.11
CA TYR A 180 -20.73 -30.34 -7.33
C TYR A 180 -19.20 -30.43 -7.14
N GLN A 181 -18.63 -31.62 -7.27
CA GLN A 181 -17.18 -31.81 -7.20
C GLN A 181 -16.50 -31.32 -8.48
N LEU A 182 -15.41 -30.57 -8.29
CA LEU A 182 -14.54 -30.14 -9.39
C LEU A 182 -13.84 -31.36 -10.02
N SER A 183 -13.71 -31.37 -11.34
CA SER A 183 -12.85 -32.33 -12.03
C SER A 183 -11.38 -31.97 -11.83
N GLU A 184 -10.47 -32.93 -11.98
CA GLU A 184 -9.03 -32.67 -11.86
C GLU A 184 -8.54 -31.61 -12.85
N GLU A 185 -9.08 -31.60 -14.08
CA GLU A 185 -8.70 -30.60 -15.08
C GLU A 185 -9.21 -29.20 -14.71
N ALA A 186 -10.37 -29.10 -14.06
CA ALA A 186 -10.87 -27.82 -13.54
C ALA A 186 -10.00 -27.33 -12.38
N ARG A 187 -9.60 -28.22 -11.46
CA ARG A 187 -8.68 -27.89 -10.35
C ARG A 187 -7.34 -27.41 -10.88
N GLU A 188 -6.74 -28.09 -11.85
CA GLU A 188 -5.47 -27.69 -12.46
C GLU A 188 -5.58 -26.31 -13.13
N ALA A 189 -6.66 -26.05 -13.86
CA ALA A 189 -6.88 -24.76 -14.51
C ALA A 189 -7.06 -23.62 -13.49
N ILE A 190 -7.79 -23.84 -12.39
CA ILE A 190 -7.91 -22.88 -11.29
C ILE A 190 -6.56 -22.63 -10.64
N GLY A 191 -5.79 -23.68 -10.36
CA GLY A 191 -4.45 -23.57 -9.76
C GLY A 191 -3.50 -22.67 -10.56
N LYS A 192 -3.52 -22.75 -11.90
CA LYS A 192 -2.75 -21.86 -12.78
C LYS A 192 -3.17 -20.40 -12.66
N ILE A 193 -4.47 -20.12 -12.46
CA ILE A 193 -4.97 -18.77 -12.23
C ILE A 193 -4.50 -18.24 -10.88
N GLU A 194 -4.58 -19.07 -9.83
CA GLU A 194 -4.12 -18.72 -8.49
C GLU A 194 -2.61 -18.44 -8.46
N GLU A 195 -1.81 -19.26 -9.12
CA GLU A 195 -0.37 -19.04 -9.26
C GLU A 195 -0.05 -17.72 -9.99
N ALA A 196 -0.73 -17.44 -11.11
CA ALA A 196 -0.51 -16.19 -11.83
C ALA A 196 -0.97 -14.96 -11.04
N LYS A 197 -2.05 -15.08 -10.25
CA LYS A 197 -2.51 -14.03 -9.33
C LYS A 197 -1.55 -13.82 -8.17
N LEU A 198 -0.96 -14.89 -7.63
CA LEU A 198 0.10 -14.82 -6.62
C LEU A 198 1.30 -14.02 -7.16
N CYS A 199 1.80 -14.36 -8.35
CA CYS A 199 2.89 -13.60 -8.98
C CYS A 199 2.54 -12.12 -9.12
N ALA A 200 1.30 -11.79 -9.48
CA ALA A 200 0.85 -10.39 -9.56
C ALA A 200 0.87 -9.68 -8.20
N ILE A 201 0.49 -10.34 -7.11
CA ILE A 201 0.61 -9.79 -5.75
C ILE A 201 2.08 -9.56 -5.39
N GLU A 202 2.96 -10.54 -5.64
CA GLU A 202 4.37 -10.44 -5.29
C GLU A 202 5.09 -9.33 -6.05
N GLU A 203 4.80 -9.17 -7.35
CA GLU A 203 5.33 -8.09 -8.19
C GLU A 203 4.76 -6.73 -7.80
N ALA A 204 3.47 -6.65 -7.40
CA ALA A 204 2.87 -5.42 -6.91
C ALA A 204 3.48 -4.97 -5.58
N ASP A 205 3.75 -5.90 -4.68
CA ASP A 205 4.42 -5.62 -3.41
C ASP A 205 5.88 -5.19 -3.61
N GLU A 206 6.60 -5.81 -4.55
CA GLU A 206 7.94 -5.36 -4.94
C GLU A 206 7.93 -3.95 -5.55
N LEU A 207 6.94 -3.65 -6.41
CA LEU A 207 6.77 -2.32 -6.97
C LEU A 207 6.53 -1.28 -5.88
N ARG A 208 5.75 -1.60 -4.83
CA ARG A 208 5.54 -0.71 -3.67
C ARG A 208 6.85 -0.42 -2.92
N LEU A 209 7.61 -1.46 -2.57
CA LEU A 209 8.88 -1.32 -1.86
C LEU A 209 9.87 -0.49 -2.67
N LYS A 210 10.05 -0.85 -3.95
CA LYS A 210 10.95 -0.14 -4.85
C LYS A 210 10.56 1.32 -5.01
N THR A 211 9.27 1.60 -5.19
CA THR A 211 8.79 2.98 -5.33
C THR A 211 9.05 3.78 -4.05
N TYR A 212 8.78 3.21 -2.88
CA TYR A 212 9.09 3.84 -1.60
C TYR A 212 10.59 4.12 -1.47
N GLY A 213 11.45 3.12 -1.68
CA GLY A 213 12.89 3.25 -1.57
C GLY A 213 13.49 4.28 -2.54
N GLU A 214 13.03 4.31 -3.80
CA GLU A 214 13.48 5.32 -4.76
C GLU A 214 13.02 6.74 -4.38
N LEU A 215 11.81 6.89 -3.83
CA LEU A 215 11.36 8.19 -3.30
C LEU A 215 12.22 8.66 -2.12
N MET A 216 12.57 7.76 -1.20
CA MET A 216 13.44 8.10 -0.05
C MET A 216 14.85 8.53 -0.48
N LYS A 217 15.32 8.10 -1.66
CA LYS A 217 16.60 8.56 -2.24
C LYS A 217 16.51 9.94 -2.91
N ILE A 218 15.33 10.34 -3.35
CA ILE A 218 15.13 11.63 -4.03
C ILE A 218 14.89 12.76 -3.02
N LEU A 219 14.13 12.47 -1.96
CA LEU A 219 13.77 13.45 -0.93
C LEU A 219 14.96 13.72 0.01
N THR A 220 15.05 14.95 0.52
CA THR A 220 15.94 15.22 1.66
C THR A 220 15.39 14.56 2.94
N PRO A 221 16.20 14.33 3.99
CA PRO A 221 15.71 13.71 5.23
C PRO A 221 14.47 14.41 5.81
N GLY A 222 14.44 15.74 5.83
CA GLY A 222 13.28 16.51 6.30
C GLY A 222 12.03 16.31 5.43
N GLN A 223 12.18 16.35 4.09
CA GLN A 223 11.06 16.09 3.17
C GLN A 223 10.53 14.66 3.28
N ALA A 224 11.44 13.70 3.45
CA ALA A 224 11.09 12.30 3.64
C ALA A 224 10.34 12.08 4.97
N LEU A 225 10.79 12.72 6.05
CA LEU A 225 10.09 12.72 7.34
C LEU A 225 8.66 13.24 7.22
N ASP A 226 8.47 14.43 6.64
CA ASP A 226 7.15 15.03 6.45
C ASP A 226 6.24 14.14 5.58
N TYR A 227 6.80 13.59 4.49
CA TYR A 227 6.09 12.67 3.62
C TYR A 227 5.65 11.40 4.35
N VAL A 228 6.53 10.75 5.11
CA VAL A 228 6.21 9.50 5.83
C VAL A 228 5.17 9.76 6.93
N ILE A 229 5.26 10.87 7.65
CA ILE A 229 4.24 11.31 8.61
C ILE A 229 2.88 11.45 7.93
N ALA A 230 2.82 12.16 6.80
CA ALA A 230 1.60 12.36 6.05
C ALA A 230 1.03 11.04 5.51
N ALA A 231 1.88 10.14 5.01
CA ALA A 231 1.49 8.84 4.50
C ALA A 231 0.87 7.96 5.60
N LYS A 232 1.48 7.92 6.79
CA LYS A 232 0.94 7.18 7.94
C LYS A 232 -0.37 7.77 8.44
N LYS A 233 -0.46 9.10 8.56
CA LYS A 233 -1.73 9.79 8.90
C LYS A 233 -2.84 9.42 7.92
N LEU A 234 -2.58 9.53 6.61
CA LEU A 234 -3.55 9.15 5.58
C LEU A 234 -3.99 7.70 5.76
N ARG A 235 -3.04 6.78 5.95
CA ARG A 235 -3.32 5.34 6.12
C ARG A 235 -4.23 5.06 7.32
N LEU A 236 -3.95 5.67 8.47
CA LEU A 236 -4.73 5.52 9.70
C LEU A 236 -6.11 6.19 9.58
N CYS A 237 -6.20 7.37 8.97
CA CYS A 237 -7.48 8.04 8.72
C CYS A 237 -8.39 7.22 7.80
N VAL A 238 -7.84 6.64 6.73
CA VAL A 238 -8.58 5.74 5.82
C VAL A 238 -9.18 4.56 6.58
N GLN A 239 -8.41 3.95 7.49
CA GLN A 239 -8.90 2.84 8.32
C GLN A 239 -9.99 3.31 9.30
N ALA A 240 -9.73 4.37 10.07
CA ALA A 240 -10.66 4.89 11.07
C ALA A 240 -12.00 5.28 10.42
N TRP A 241 -11.96 5.94 9.27
CA TRP A 241 -13.16 6.31 8.53
C TRP A 241 -13.90 5.09 7.97
N GLY A 242 -13.17 4.09 7.47
CA GLY A 242 -13.76 2.83 7.02
C GLY A 242 -14.49 2.08 8.15
N ILE A 243 -13.92 2.04 9.35
CA ILE A 243 -14.53 1.41 10.53
C ILE A 243 -15.84 2.11 10.87
N GLU A 244 -15.86 3.45 10.85
CA GLU A 244 -17.07 4.21 11.13
C GLU A 244 -18.16 3.93 10.09
N LYS A 245 -17.79 3.93 8.80
CA LYS A 245 -18.73 3.66 7.70
C LYS A 245 -19.33 2.26 7.74
N ASP A 246 -18.53 1.25 8.08
CA ASP A 246 -19.01 -0.13 8.19
C ASP A 246 -19.98 -0.27 9.39
N ARG A 247 -19.72 0.44 10.49
CA ARG A 247 -20.62 0.49 11.66
C ARG A 247 -21.94 1.18 11.36
N GLU A 248 -21.92 2.27 10.60
CA GLU A 248 -23.15 2.96 10.16
C GLU A 248 -24.03 2.02 9.33
N ARG A 249 -23.46 1.31 8.34
CA ARG A 249 -24.19 0.36 7.49
C ARG A 249 -24.76 -0.83 8.25
N ALA A 250 -24.06 -1.31 9.29
CA ALA A 250 -24.52 -2.44 10.09
C ALA A 250 -25.72 -2.10 11.00
N ARG A 251 -26.07 -0.82 11.13
CA ARG A 251 -27.22 -0.35 11.92
C ARG A 251 -28.47 -0.09 11.07
N GLU A 252 -28.36 -0.10 9.75
CA GLU A 252 -29.45 0.04 8.77
C GLU A 252 -30.07 -1.32 8.42
#